data_AF-A0AB40A5I0-F1
#
_entry.id   AF-A0AB40A5I0-F1
#
_cell.length_a   1.000
_cell.length_b   1.000
_cell.length_c   1.000
_cell.angle_alpha   90.00
_cell.angle_beta   90.00
_cell.angle_gamma   90.00
#
_symmetry.space_group_name_H-M   'P 1'
#
loop_
_entity.id
_entity.type
_entity.pdbx_description
1 polymer ?
#
loop_
_entity_poly.entity_id
_entity_poly.type
_entity_poly.pdbx_seq_one_letter_code
_entity_poly.pdbx_strand_id
1 'polypeptide(L)'
;MTGVIAATLGWKQCLETIFIGRTKVKITFSASQSRLQPLSFEMSSNRLICFGLLFLITFGHVTSQRTSLDVALKNVYRPLRLLGLAFTGRSGDDPQNVQRVQIAGKTQKSNPRTRALLEFCDAEHGPGKRSQERPTSVHRLRPGDIDVIGAMGDSLTAGNGIFATNLLHVTVENRGVVWSIGGQYDWRKYLTLPNILKEFNPNLYGYAIKDGISTDRTSRFDVAELAAMSRDMPYMAKVLVRRMQRDPKVNMTADWKLITLFIGNNDFCTDICYYPEPEKTVDWHERNMVKTYRYLRDNVPRLMLNIVPAPNLRFLTNLSGLPPICYSTLRFECPCLMGKGKGQLDYLEGIMKRWIAKDSEIANREEFNTETFTINVQPFSQFQDFPRTRSGQTDTRFFSEDCFHLSQRGHAAAANSIWNNMLELPGEKSGFATHLFETFRCPSEQRPYLITRENSRPEFVI
;
A
#
# COMPACT_ATOMS: atom_id res chain seq x y z
N MET A 1 -24.97 26.89 29.26
CA MET A 1 -25.33 27.61 28.02
C MET A 1 -24.67 29.00 27.94
N THR A 2 -23.40 29.12 28.34
CA THR A 2 -22.60 30.38 28.29
C THR A 2 -21.16 30.13 27.81
N GLY A 3 -20.90 29.02 27.12
CA GLY A 3 -19.57 28.64 26.60
C GLY A 3 -19.47 28.52 25.08
N VAL A 4 -20.53 28.87 24.33
CA VAL A 4 -20.59 28.66 22.86
C VAL A 4 -20.45 29.97 22.06
N ILE A 5 -20.42 31.13 22.72
CA ILE A 5 -20.34 32.44 22.05
C ILE A 5 -18.89 32.97 21.93
N ALA A 6 -17.93 32.43 22.68
CA ALA A 6 -16.53 32.89 22.60
C ALA A 6 -15.71 32.21 21.47
N ALA A 7 -16.12 31.02 21.01
CA ALA A 7 -15.38 30.26 19.98
C ALA A 7 -15.64 30.78 18.55
N THR A 8 -16.75 31.48 18.31
CA THR A 8 -17.14 32.02 17.00
C THR A 8 -16.54 33.41 16.72
N LEU A 9 -16.14 34.16 17.74
CA LEU A 9 -15.46 35.46 17.59
C LEU A 9 -13.97 35.32 17.25
N GLY A 10 -13.28 34.28 17.78
CA GLY A 10 -11.86 34.03 17.49
C GLY A 10 -11.56 33.55 16.07
N TRP A 11 -12.55 32.95 15.37
CA TRP A 11 -12.39 32.52 13.98
C TRP A 11 -12.62 33.64 12.96
N LYS A 12 -13.43 34.66 13.30
CA LYS A 12 -13.69 35.80 12.41
C LYS A 12 -12.44 36.70 12.23
N GLN A 13 -11.64 36.85 13.29
CA GLN A 13 -10.47 37.74 13.29
C GLN A 13 -9.23 37.14 12.58
N CYS A 14 -9.15 35.81 12.45
CA CYS A 14 -8.09 35.15 11.68
C CYS A 14 -8.36 35.16 10.16
N LEU A 15 -9.62 35.16 9.73
CA LEU A 15 -10.00 35.13 8.32
C LEU A 15 -10.05 36.53 7.67
N GLU A 16 -10.33 37.59 8.42
CA GLU A 16 -10.30 38.97 7.90
C GLU A 16 -8.87 39.48 7.63
N THR A 17 -7.84 38.86 8.21
CA THR A 17 -6.44 39.26 8.00
C THR A 17 -5.81 38.64 6.73
N ILE A 18 -6.47 37.69 6.07
CA ILE A 18 -5.95 36.98 4.88
C ILE A 18 -6.51 37.55 3.57
N PHE A 19 -7.63 38.30 3.62
CA PHE A 19 -8.29 38.87 2.44
C PHE A 19 -8.59 40.36 2.61
N ILE A 20 -7.56 41.21 2.73
CA ILE A 20 -7.55 42.60 2.21
C ILE A 20 -6.08 43.03 2.17
N GLY A 21 -5.55 43.23 0.96
CA GLY A 21 -4.17 43.65 0.75
C GLY A 21 -3.97 44.20 -0.67
N ARG A 22 -4.84 45.13 -1.10
CA ARG A 22 -4.55 46.00 -2.23
C ARG A 22 -3.56 47.08 -1.78
N THR A 23 -2.28 46.90 -2.05
CA THR A 23 -1.35 48.03 -2.07
C THR A 23 -0.25 47.81 -3.11
N LYS A 24 -0.27 48.66 -4.14
CA LYS A 24 0.84 48.82 -5.09
C LYS A 24 2.07 49.31 -4.34
N VAL A 25 3.18 48.61 -4.41
CA VAL A 25 4.48 49.13 -3.94
C VAL A 25 5.30 49.53 -5.16
N LYS A 26 5.60 50.84 -5.23
CA LYS A 26 6.48 51.48 -6.18
C LYS A 26 7.91 51.31 -5.66
N ILE A 27 8.79 50.66 -6.42
CA ILE A 27 10.19 50.45 -6.05
C ILE A 27 10.96 51.75 -6.31
N THR A 28 11.63 52.27 -5.28
CA THR A 28 12.65 53.32 -5.42
C THR A 28 13.86 52.90 -4.61
N PHE A 29 15.04 52.85 -5.24
CA PHE A 29 16.31 52.52 -4.60
C PHE A 29 16.96 53.77 -4.00
N SER A 30 17.48 53.65 -2.78
CA SER A 30 18.52 54.53 -2.24
C SER A 30 19.37 53.74 -1.25
N ALA A 31 20.68 53.88 -1.37
CA ALA A 31 21.70 53.16 -0.63
C ALA A 31 22.31 54.04 0.48
N SER A 32 22.52 53.49 1.68
CA SER A 32 23.75 53.68 2.47
C SER A 32 23.71 53.00 3.85
N GLN A 33 24.69 52.10 4.05
CA GLN A 33 25.52 51.82 5.24
C GLN A 33 25.02 51.94 6.71
N SER A 34 25.15 50.77 7.38
CA SER A 34 25.91 50.52 8.63
C SER A 34 25.24 50.52 10.02
N ARG A 35 25.73 49.53 10.79
CA ARG A 35 25.77 49.33 12.26
C ARG A 35 24.68 48.51 12.97
N LEU A 36 25.18 47.48 13.66
CA LEU A 36 24.54 46.57 14.62
C LEU A 36 24.46 47.19 16.02
N GLN A 37 23.36 46.96 16.75
CA GLN A 37 23.32 46.65 18.19
C GLN A 37 21.94 46.03 18.58
N PRO A 38 21.84 45.27 19.70
CA PRO A 38 20.81 44.27 19.93
C PRO A 38 19.59 44.82 20.68
N LEU A 39 18.40 44.27 20.39
CA LEU A 39 17.16 44.55 21.13
C LEU A 39 16.67 43.26 21.80
N SER A 40 16.72 43.27 23.13
CA SER A 40 16.00 42.37 24.03
C SER A 40 14.49 42.49 23.80
N PHE A 41 13.78 41.36 23.69
CA PHE A 41 12.32 41.33 23.75
C PHE A 41 11.87 40.47 24.92
N GLU A 42 11.24 41.14 25.89
CA GLU A 42 10.41 40.52 26.92
C GLU A 42 9.22 39.81 26.27
N MET A 43 9.04 38.53 26.57
CA MET A 43 7.86 37.76 26.18
C MET A 43 6.77 37.91 27.24
N SER A 44 5.64 38.49 26.86
CA SER A 44 4.45 38.58 27.70
C SER A 44 3.76 37.21 27.90
N SER A 45 3.18 37.04 29.09
CA SER A 45 2.57 35.83 29.67
C SER A 45 1.39 35.19 28.90
N ASN A 46 1.09 35.62 27.66
CA ASN A 46 -0.01 35.09 26.86
C ASN A 46 0.42 34.08 25.77
N ARG A 47 1.70 33.70 25.72
CA ARG A 47 2.19 32.63 24.81
C ARG A 47 2.37 31.26 25.46
N LEU A 48 2.25 31.15 26.79
CA LEU A 48 2.29 29.85 27.48
C LEU A 48 0.93 29.10 27.49
N ILE A 49 -0.19 29.80 27.27
CA ILE A 49 -1.53 29.18 27.34
C ILE A 49 -1.87 28.42 26.05
N CYS A 50 -1.27 28.77 24.91
CA CYS A 50 -1.44 28.02 23.66
C CYS A 50 -0.68 26.70 23.61
N PHE A 51 0.28 26.46 24.50
CA PHE A 51 0.99 25.17 24.61
C PHE A 51 0.44 24.26 25.72
N GLY A 52 -0.41 24.77 26.63
CA GLY A 52 -0.96 24.00 27.75
C GLY A 52 -2.28 23.24 27.47
N LEU A 53 -3.00 23.58 26.40
CA LEU A 53 -4.31 22.96 26.09
C LEU A 53 -4.22 21.66 25.27
N LEU A 54 -3.02 21.20 24.93
CA LEU A 54 -2.79 19.91 24.26
C LEU A 54 -2.55 18.73 25.22
N PHE A 55 -2.61 18.96 26.54
CA PHE A 55 -2.21 17.97 27.55
C PHE A 55 -3.35 17.39 28.42
N LEU A 56 -4.62 17.51 28.00
CA LEU A 56 -5.77 16.96 28.73
C LEU A 56 -6.68 16.05 27.87
N ILE A 57 -6.07 15.15 27.10
CA ILE A 57 -6.76 13.97 26.57
C ILE A 57 -5.93 12.74 26.94
N THR A 58 -5.89 12.43 28.23
CA THR A 58 -5.44 11.13 28.74
C THR A 58 -6.67 10.42 29.32
N PHE A 59 -6.78 9.12 29.00
CA PHE A 59 -7.88 8.21 29.31
C PHE A 59 -9.13 8.29 28.41
N GLY A 60 -8.94 8.07 27.12
CA GLY A 60 -9.98 7.54 26.24
C GLY A 60 -9.46 6.32 25.50
N HIS A 61 -10.14 5.18 25.60
CA HIS A 61 -9.90 4.07 24.69
C HIS A 61 -10.13 4.57 23.26
N VAL A 62 -9.06 4.66 22.46
CA VAL A 62 -9.15 4.93 21.03
C VAL A 62 -9.78 3.69 20.38
N THR A 63 -11.10 3.69 20.32
CA THR A 63 -11.87 2.78 19.48
C THR A 63 -12.06 3.47 18.14
N SER A 64 -11.98 2.69 17.05
CA SER A 64 -12.28 3.15 15.69
C SER A 64 -13.76 3.55 15.61
N GLN A 65 -14.04 4.78 16.02
CA GLN A 65 -15.26 5.50 15.71
C GLN A 65 -14.86 6.73 14.93
N ARG A 66 -15.55 6.94 13.81
CA ARG A 66 -15.56 8.20 13.07
C ARG A 66 -15.75 9.35 14.07
N THR A 67 -14.71 10.14 14.27
CA THR A 67 -14.72 11.27 15.20
C THR A 67 -15.43 12.46 14.55
N SER A 68 -15.83 13.44 15.36
CA SER A 68 -16.31 14.74 14.86
C SER A 68 -15.25 15.44 14.01
N LEU A 69 -13.96 15.22 14.30
CA LEU A 69 -12.84 15.74 13.54
C LEU A 69 -12.75 15.09 12.15
N ASP A 70 -12.99 13.78 12.02
CA ASP A 70 -13.06 13.10 10.72
C ASP A 70 -14.19 13.66 9.85
N VAL A 71 -15.32 14.04 10.45
CA VAL A 71 -16.44 14.67 9.73
C VAL A 71 -16.08 16.09 9.30
N ALA A 72 -15.45 16.87 10.19
CA ALA A 72 -15.07 18.26 9.94
C ALA A 72 -13.94 18.37 8.90
N LEU A 73 -12.92 17.51 8.99
CA LEU A 73 -11.78 17.50 8.09
C LEU A 73 -12.04 16.74 6.79
N LYS A 74 -13.08 15.88 6.68
CA LYS A 74 -13.41 15.19 5.43
C LYS A 74 -13.52 16.15 4.24
N ASN A 75 -14.12 17.32 4.46
CA ASN A 75 -14.32 18.33 3.42
C ASN A 75 -13.06 19.16 3.12
N VAL A 76 -12.02 19.06 3.94
CA VAL A 76 -10.75 19.81 3.81
C VAL A 76 -9.62 18.89 3.32
N TYR A 77 -9.56 17.67 3.84
CA TYR A 77 -8.55 16.66 3.53
C TYR A 77 -8.50 16.32 2.04
N ARG A 78 -9.66 16.08 1.41
CA ARG A 78 -9.72 15.76 -0.02
C ARG A 78 -9.24 16.93 -0.89
N PRO A 79 -9.72 18.17 -0.72
CA PRO A 79 -9.14 19.32 -1.42
C PRO A 79 -7.65 19.50 -1.18
N LEU A 80 -7.15 19.29 0.05
CA LEU A 80 -5.73 19.38 0.35
C LEU A 80 -4.90 18.32 -0.40
N ARG A 81 -5.38 17.07 -0.48
CA ARG A 81 -4.69 16.02 -1.25
C ARG A 81 -4.71 16.29 -2.74
N LEU A 82 -5.82 16.81 -3.27
CA LEU A 82 -5.90 17.22 -4.66
C LEU A 82 -5.00 18.42 -4.97
N LEU A 83 -4.90 19.38 -4.06
CA LEU A 83 -3.98 20.51 -4.17
C LEU A 83 -2.52 20.05 -4.11
N GLY A 84 -2.20 19.14 -3.20
CA GLY A 84 -0.89 18.49 -3.13
C GLY A 84 -0.53 17.83 -4.45
N LEU A 85 -1.42 16.99 -4.99
CA LEU A 85 -1.21 16.33 -6.28
C LEU A 85 -1.08 17.32 -7.45
N ALA A 86 -1.83 18.41 -7.43
CA ALA A 86 -1.73 19.46 -8.44
C ALA A 86 -0.39 20.21 -8.37
N PHE A 87 0.15 20.39 -7.16
CA PHE A 87 1.45 21.03 -6.94
C PHE A 87 2.62 20.11 -7.30
N THR A 88 2.60 18.85 -6.86
CA THR A 88 3.67 17.87 -7.13
C THR A 88 3.63 17.34 -8.56
N GLY A 89 2.48 17.44 -9.23
CA GLY A 89 2.22 16.78 -10.49
C GLY A 89 2.01 15.27 -10.34
N ARG A 90 1.63 14.64 -11.45
CA ARG A 90 1.50 13.18 -11.58
C ARG A 90 2.82 12.62 -12.12
N SER A 91 3.64 12.09 -11.22
CA SER A 91 5.01 11.66 -11.52
C SER A 91 5.10 10.57 -12.58
N GLY A 92 4.11 9.68 -12.68
CA GLY A 92 4.04 8.62 -13.68
C GLY A 92 3.50 9.07 -15.05
N ASP A 93 2.79 10.21 -15.09
CA ASP A 93 2.27 10.80 -16.33
C ASP A 93 3.31 11.73 -17.01
N ASP A 94 4.36 12.16 -16.30
CA ASP A 94 5.44 12.97 -16.85
C ASP A 94 6.53 12.08 -17.51
N PRO A 95 6.69 12.11 -18.84
CA PRO A 95 7.67 11.29 -19.54
C PRO A 95 9.11 11.54 -19.11
N GLN A 96 9.45 12.76 -18.67
CA GLN A 96 10.80 13.07 -18.20
C GLN A 96 11.08 12.37 -16.87
N ASN A 97 10.11 12.34 -15.96
CA ASN A 97 10.26 11.61 -14.70
C ASN A 97 10.41 10.11 -14.94
N VAL A 98 9.54 9.54 -15.78
CA VAL A 98 9.62 8.12 -16.18
C VAL A 98 10.99 7.81 -16.79
N GLN A 99 11.50 8.66 -17.68
CA GLN A 99 12.82 8.48 -18.30
C GLN A 99 13.96 8.55 -17.27
N ARG A 100 13.92 9.47 -16.30
CA ARG A 100 14.93 9.56 -15.23
C ARG A 100 14.95 8.30 -14.37
N VAL A 101 13.78 7.80 -13.98
CA VAL A 101 13.64 6.57 -13.18
C VAL A 101 14.14 5.35 -13.98
N GLN A 102 13.89 5.31 -15.30
CA GLN A 102 14.43 4.28 -16.19
C GLN A 102 15.96 4.34 -16.28
N ILE A 103 16.55 5.51 -16.49
CA ILE A 103 18.01 5.71 -16.56
C ILE A 103 18.67 5.31 -15.24
N ALA A 104 18.04 5.62 -14.09
CA ALA A 104 18.49 5.20 -12.77
C ALA A 104 18.39 3.68 -12.54
N GLY A 105 17.79 2.92 -13.47
CA GLY A 105 17.58 1.47 -13.36
C GLY A 105 16.53 1.09 -12.31
N LYS A 106 15.68 2.05 -11.93
CA LYS A 106 14.56 1.93 -10.98
C LYS A 106 13.26 1.42 -11.63
N THR A 107 13.31 1.06 -12.91
CA THR A 107 12.24 0.33 -13.60
C THR A 107 12.67 -1.08 -13.93
N GLN A 108 11.71 -1.97 -14.17
CA GLN A 108 11.97 -3.24 -14.82
C GLN A 108 12.66 -2.99 -16.16
N LYS A 109 13.61 -3.87 -16.49
CA LYS A 109 14.24 -3.89 -17.80
C LYS A 109 13.57 -4.98 -18.61
N SER A 110 13.05 -4.64 -19.79
CA SER A 110 12.67 -5.65 -20.78
C SER A 110 13.96 -6.23 -21.39
N ASN A 111 14.48 -7.29 -20.77
CA ASN A 111 15.65 -7.99 -21.30
C ASN A 111 15.23 -8.90 -22.48
N PRO A 112 16.16 -9.39 -23.31
CA PRO A 112 15.83 -10.28 -24.43
C PRO A 112 15.08 -11.55 -23.99
N ARG A 113 15.30 -12.06 -22.77
CA ARG A 113 14.56 -13.20 -22.20
C ARG A 113 13.09 -12.86 -21.91
N THR A 114 12.82 -11.66 -21.37
CA THR A 114 11.48 -11.09 -21.21
C THR A 114 10.79 -10.91 -22.56
N ARG A 115 11.55 -10.55 -23.61
CA ARG A 115 11.04 -10.44 -24.98
C ARG A 115 10.84 -11.79 -25.68
N ALA A 116 11.64 -12.80 -25.31
CA ALA A 116 11.59 -14.17 -25.84
C ALA A 116 10.54 -15.04 -25.15
N LEU A 117 9.91 -14.57 -24.06
CA LEU A 117 8.61 -15.05 -23.62
C LEU A 117 7.57 -14.64 -24.67
N LEU A 118 7.57 -15.39 -25.78
CA LEU A 118 6.75 -15.13 -26.96
C LEU A 118 5.26 -15.24 -26.62
N GLU A 119 4.91 -16.10 -25.66
CA GLU A 119 3.56 -16.27 -25.11
C GLU A 119 3.67 -16.42 -23.59
N PHE A 120 2.91 -15.61 -22.84
CA PHE A 120 2.91 -15.67 -21.39
C PHE A 120 2.23 -16.98 -20.95
N CYS A 121 3.00 -17.98 -20.53
CA CYS A 121 2.52 -19.27 -20.04
C CYS A 121 1.49 -19.99 -20.95
N ASP A 122 1.53 -19.75 -22.27
CA ASP A 122 0.47 -20.15 -23.20
C ASP A 122 -0.93 -19.82 -22.66
N ALA A 123 -1.15 -18.54 -22.30
CA ALA A 123 -2.36 -18.12 -21.61
C ALA A 123 -3.66 -18.31 -22.43
N GLU A 124 -3.56 -18.39 -23.75
CA GLU A 124 -4.69 -18.56 -24.67
C GLU A 124 -5.10 -20.04 -24.81
N HIS A 125 -4.14 -20.95 -24.98
CA HIS A 125 -4.44 -22.36 -25.28
C HIS A 125 -4.09 -23.31 -24.15
N GLY A 126 -3.24 -22.90 -23.23
CA GLY A 126 -2.65 -23.70 -22.17
C GLY A 126 -3.54 -23.92 -20.93
N PRO A 127 -3.01 -24.60 -19.91
CA PRO A 127 -3.79 -25.08 -18.76
C PRO A 127 -4.39 -23.96 -17.89
N GLY A 128 -3.81 -22.76 -17.94
CA GLY A 128 -4.27 -21.60 -17.19
C GLY A 128 -5.40 -20.81 -17.85
N LYS A 129 -5.77 -21.16 -19.08
CA LYS A 129 -6.81 -20.44 -19.84
C LYS A 129 -8.15 -20.48 -19.13
N ARG A 130 -8.99 -19.50 -19.44
CA ARG A 130 -10.36 -19.40 -18.93
C ARG A 130 -11.12 -20.73 -19.14
N SER A 131 -11.82 -21.17 -18.09
CA SER A 131 -12.63 -22.38 -18.14
C SER A 131 -13.80 -22.21 -19.09
N GLN A 132 -14.18 -23.29 -19.79
CA GLN A 132 -15.32 -23.28 -20.73
C GLN A 132 -16.64 -22.94 -20.01
N GLU A 133 -16.81 -23.53 -18.82
CA GLU A 133 -17.86 -23.17 -17.89
C GLU A 133 -17.25 -22.49 -16.68
N ARG A 134 -17.93 -21.44 -16.19
CA ARG A 134 -17.46 -20.73 -15.01
C ARG A 134 -17.48 -21.69 -13.81
N PRO A 135 -16.35 -21.91 -13.12
CA PRO A 135 -16.29 -22.86 -12.01
C PRO A 135 -17.21 -22.42 -10.88
N THR A 136 -17.76 -23.41 -10.16
CA THR A 136 -18.58 -23.19 -8.97
C THR A 136 -17.75 -23.16 -7.69
N SER A 137 -16.55 -23.72 -7.73
CA SER A 137 -15.61 -23.81 -6.61
C SER A 137 -14.41 -22.88 -6.77
N VAL A 138 -14.04 -22.18 -5.71
CA VAL A 138 -12.84 -21.35 -5.60
C VAL A 138 -11.56 -22.19 -5.74
N HIS A 139 -11.65 -23.49 -5.42
CA HIS A 139 -10.56 -24.45 -5.50
C HIS A 139 -10.29 -24.95 -6.93
N ARG A 140 -11.13 -24.55 -7.89
CA ARG A 140 -11.02 -24.91 -9.31
C ARG A 140 -10.84 -23.67 -10.21
N LEU A 141 -10.36 -22.57 -9.64
CA LEU A 141 -10.11 -21.34 -10.41
C LEU A 141 -8.82 -21.45 -11.18
N ARG A 142 -8.91 -21.36 -12.50
CA ARG A 142 -7.75 -21.07 -13.36
C ARG A 142 -7.47 -19.56 -13.34
N PRO A 143 -6.25 -19.10 -13.68
CA PRO A 143 -5.98 -17.67 -13.82
C PRO A 143 -6.99 -16.94 -14.72
N GLY A 144 -7.43 -17.57 -15.81
CA GLY A 144 -8.43 -16.99 -16.72
C GLY A 144 -9.86 -16.89 -16.18
N ASP A 145 -10.16 -17.52 -15.05
CA ASP A 145 -11.49 -17.47 -14.42
C ASP A 145 -11.70 -16.24 -13.54
N ILE A 146 -10.63 -15.48 -13.23
CA ILE A 146 -10.72 -14.26 -12.44
C ILE A 146 -11.34 -13.15 -13.29
N ASP A 147 -12.55 -12.73 -12.93
CA ASP A 147 -13.30 -11.69 -13.64
C ASP A 147 -12.99 -10.29 -13.10
N VAL A 148 -12.86 -10.16 -11.77
CA VAL A 148 -12.69 -8.87 -11.08
C VAL A 148 -11.51 -8.91 -10.11
N ILE A 149 -10.67 -7.88 -10.13
CA ILE A 149 -9.57 -7.70 -9.19
C ILE A 149 -9.78 -6.48 -8.28
N GLY A 150 -9.45 -6.61 -6.99
CA GLY A 150 -9.56 -5.57 -5.96
C GLY A 150 -8.33 -5.53 -5.05
N ALA A 151 -8.07 -4.41 -4.38
CA ALA A 151 -6.97 -4.33 -3.42
C ALA A 151 -7.26 -3.37 -2.26
N MET A 152 -6.71 -3.72 -1.10
CA MET A 152 -6.79 -2.97 0.14
C MET A 152 -5.43 -2.96 0.83
N GLY A 153 -5.07 -1.85 1.47
CA GLY A 153 -3.78 -1.75 2.13
C GLY A 153 -3.36 -0.32 2.40
N ASP A 154 -2.06 -0.14 2.56
CA ASP A 154 -1.42 1.14 2.82
C ASP A 154 -0.84 1.80 1.55
N SER A 155 0.11 2.71 1.73
CA SER A 155 0.82 3.44 0.68
C SER A 155 1.57 2.55 -0.33
N LEU A 156 2.03 1.36 0.07
CA LEU A 156 2.65 0.41 -0.86
C LEU A 156 1.60 -0.25 -1.76
N THR A 157 0.34 -0.33 -1.34
CA THR A 157 -0.77 -0.81 -2.15
C THR A 157 -1.41 0.31 -2.97
N ALA A 158 -1.32 1.57 -2.52
CA ALA A 158 -1.70 2.75 -3.28
C ALA A 158 -0.64 3.17 -4.34
N GLY A 159 0.55 2.56 -4.29
CA GLY A 159 1.63 2.84 -5.24
C GLY A 159 2.30 4.20 -5.04
N ASN A 160 2.55 4.58 -3.79
CA ASN A 160 3.26 5.81 -3.46
C ASN A 160 4.69 5.81 -4.02
N GLY A 161 5.03 6.85 -4.79
CA GLY A 161 6.39 7.15 -5.18
C GLY A 161 7.03 6.19 -6.19
N ILE A 162 6.26 5.42 -6.94
CA ILE A 162 6.77 4.44 -7.91
C ILE A 162 7.68 5.08 -8.96
N PHE A 163 7.31 6.28 -9.43
CA PHE A 163 8.09 7.10 -10.36
C PHE A 163 8.64 8.38 -9.72
N ALA A 164 8.89 8.35 -8.40
CA ALA A 164 9.47 9.51 -7.73
C ALA A 164 10.88 9.82 -8.28
N THR A 165 11.15 11.11 -8.46
CA THR A 165 12.47 11.65 -8.82
C THR A 165 13.00 12.62 -7.75
N ASN A 166 12.18 12.87 -6.72
CA ASN A 166 12.48 13.64 -5.53
C ASN A 166 11.49 13.25 -4.42
N LEU A 167 11.69 13.74 -3.19
CA LEU A 167 10.85 13.40 -2.04
C LEU A 167 9.40 13.87 -2.15
N LEU A 168 9.12 15.00 -2.82
CA LEU A 168 7.74 15.46 -2.98
C LEU A 168 6.92 14.46 -3.80
N HIS A 169 7.54 13.85 -4.82
CA HIS A 169 6.89 12.85 -5.65
C HIS A 169 6.59 11.53 -4.92
N VAL A 170 7.17 11.27 -3.73
CA VAL A 170 6.84 10.07 -2.93
C VAL A 170 5.37 10.07 -2.49
N THR A 171 4.78 11.25 -2.34
CA THR A 171 3.35 11.40 -1.98
C THR A 171 2.39 11.13 -3.15
N VAL A 172 2.92 10.99 -4.37
CA VAL A 172 2.12 10.70 -5.57
C VAL A 172 1.79 9.21 -5.63
N GLU A 173 0.51 8.91 -5.81
CA GLU A 173 -0.02 7.55 -5.88
C GLU A 173 -0.08 7.08 -7.35
N ASN A 174 0.93 6.33 -7.75
CA ASN A 174 1.05 5.73 -9.07
C ASN A 174 0.24 4.42 -9.18
N ARG A 175 -1.04 4.45 -8.79
CA ARG A 175 -1.93 3.27 -8.70
C ARG A 175 -1.98 2.44 -9.97
N GLY A 176 -1.91 3.08 -11.14
CA GLY A 176 -1.89 2.40 -12.44
C GLY A 176 -0.79 1.35 -12.61
N VAL A 177 0.30 1.45 -11.85
CA VAL A 177 1.48 0.58 -11.98
C VAL A 177 1.84 -0.15 -10.68
N VAL A 178 0.96 -0.13 -9.67
CA VAL A 178 1.18 -0.83 -8.41
C VAL A 178 1.09 -2.35 -8.60
N TRP A 179 1.96 -3.09 -7.89
CA TRP A 179 2.16 -4.54 -8.05
C TRP A 179 0.87 -5.37 -7.91
N SER A 180 -0.05 -4.96 -7.03
CA SER A 180 -1.24 -5.73 -6.65
C SER A 180 -2.44 -5.50 -7.56
N ILE A 181 -2.63 -4.27 -8.06
CA ILE A 181 -3.86 -3.86 -8.76
C ILE A 181 -3.66 -2.81 -9.87
N GLY A 182 -2.43 -2.45 -10.21
CA GLY A 182 -2.15 -1.60 -11.36
C GLY A 182 -2.38 -2.36 -12.66
N GLY A 183 -3.14 -1.81 -13.60
CA GLY A 183 -3.43 -2.41 -14.91
C GLY A 183 -3.11 -1.48 -16.08
N GLN A 184 -2.32 -0.43 -15.84
CA GLN A 184 -1.83 0.48 -16.88
C GLN A 184 -0.84 -0.26 -17.80
N TYR A 185 -1.06 -0.16 -19.11
CA TYR A 185 -0.31 -0.90 -20.15
C TYR A 185 -0.37 -2.42 -19.98
N ASP A 186 0.72 -3.15 -20.29
CA ASP A 186 0.83 -4.61 -20.24
C ASP A 186 2.00 -5.05 -19.34
N TRP A 187 2.19 -6.36 -19.17
CA TRP A 187 3.21 -6.90 -18.29
C TRP A 187 4.64 -6.64 -18.81
N ARG A 188 4.80 -6.47 -20.12
CA ARG A 188 6.08 -6.19 -20.78
C ARG A 188 6.58 -4.80 -20.41
N LYS A 189 5.66 -3.83 -20.32
CA LYS A 189 5.96 -2.46 -19.87
C LYS A 189 5.98 -2.34 -18.35
N TYR A 190 4.91 -2.76 -17.68
CA TYR A 190 4.78 -2.73 -16.23
C TYR A 190 4.23 -4.06 -15.71
N LEU A 191 5.09 -4.85 -15.08
CA LEU A 191 4.72 -6.11 -14.47
C LEU A 191 3.93 -5.83 -13.20
N THR A 192 2.66 -6.21 -13.24
CA THR A 192 1.71 -6.12 -12.14
C THR A 192 0.82 -7.36 -12.20
N LEU A 193 0.15 -7.68 -11.10
CA LEU A 193 -0.76 -8.82 -11.06
C LEU A 193 -1.91 -8.70 -12.10
N PRO A 194 -2.60 -7.55 -12.27
CA PRO A 194 -3.58 -7.42 -13.35
C PRO A 194 -2.99 -7.55 -14.74
N ASN A 195 -1.78 -7.03 -14.99
CA ASN A 195 -1.15 -7.12 -16.31
C ASN A 195 -0.74 -8.54 -16.68
N ILE A 196 -0.50 -9.41 -15.69
CA ILE A 196 -0.35 -10.85 -15.87
C ILE A 196 -1.71 -11.49 -16.18
N LEU A 197 -2.72 -11.24 -15.34
CA LEU A 197 -4.03 -11.88 -15.45
C LEU A 197 -4.77 -11.53 -16.76
N LYS A 198 -4.51 -10.34 -17.32
CA LYS A 198 -5.05 -9.94 -18.63
C LYS A 198 -4.63 -10.86 -19.78
N GLU A 199 -3.48 -11.54 -19.67
CA GLU A 199 -3.07 -12.51 -20.68
C GLU A 199 -3.98 -13.74 -20.68
N PHE A 200 -4.53 -14.14 -19.52
CA PHE A 200 -5.47 -15.27 -19.40
C PHE A 200 -6.94 -14.86 -19.53
N ASN A 201 -7.26 -13.62 -19.16
CA ASN A 201 -8.60 -13.05 -19.27
C ASN A 201 -8.53 -11.58 -19.73
N PRO A 202 -8.64 -11.31 -21.04
CA PRO A 202 -8.65 -9.95 -21.58
C PRO A 202 -9.81 -9.08 -21.05
N ASN A 203 -10.88 -9.70 -20.53
CA ASN A 203 -12.04 -9.01 -19.96
C ASN A 203 -11.89 -8.71 -18.45
N LEU A 204 -10.73 -8.97 -17.84
CA LEU A 204 -10.47 -8.65 -16.44
C LEU A 204 -10.86 -7.19 -16.13
N TYR A 205 -11.54 -6.97 -15.01
CA TYR A 205 -12.01 -5.67 -14.59
C TYR A 205 -11.58 -5.31 -13.16
N GLY A 206 -11.64 -4.02 -12.79
CA GLY A 206 -11.42 -3.56 -11.42
C GLY A 206 -10.04 -2.97 -11.10
N TYR A 207 -9.06 -3.11 -12.00
CA TYR A 207 -7.70 -2.58 -11.82
C TYR A 207 -7.59 -1.06 -12.04
N ALA A 208 -6.62 -0.44 -11.38
CA ALA A 208 -6.31 0.98 -11.55
C ALA A 208 -5.56 1.22 -12.87
N ILE A 209 -5.79 2.34 -13.55
CA ILE A 209 -5.27 2.56 -14.92
C ILE A 209 -4.33 3.76 -15.09
N LYS A 210 -4.15 4.57 -14.05
CA LYS A 210 -3.23 5.72 -14.04
C LYS A 210 -2.96 6.21 -12.62
N ASP A 211 -2.10 7.21 -12.49
CA ASP A 211 -1.91 7.99 -11.27
C ASP A 211 -3.23 8.60 -10.77
N GLY A 212 -3.47 8.53 -9.47
CA GLY A 212 -4.66 9.10 -8.87
C GLY A 212 -4.88 8.69 -7.43
N ILE A 213 -5.76 9.41 -6.75
CA ILE A 213 -6.13 9.09 -5.36
C ILE A 213 -7.26 8.08 -5.31
N SER A 214 -7.48 7.47 -4.14
CA SER A 214 -8.51 6.43 -3.95
C SER A 214 -9.91 6.87 -4.38
N THR A 215 -10.23 8.17 -4.34
CA THR A 215 -11.58 8.67 -4.71
C THR A 215 -11.77 8.87 -6.21
N ASP A 216 -10.70 8.75 -7.00
CA ASP A 216 -10.75 8.93 -8.44
C ASP A 216 -11.37 7.70 -9.10
N ARG A 217 -12.18 7.93 -10.16
CA ARG A 217 -12.78 6.83 -10.93
C ARG A 217 -11.74 5.86 -11.50
N THR A 218 -10.51 6.33 -11.70
CA THR A 218 -9.40 5.53 -12.23
C THR A 218 -8.68 4.68 -11.21
N SER A 219 -8.96 4.85 -9.90
CA SER A 219 -8.50 3.91 -8.86
C SER A 219 -9.32 2.60 -8.88
N ARG A 220 -10.54 2.63 -9.45
CA ARG A 220 -11.45 1.48 -9.50
C ARG A 220 -11.60 0.82 -8.12
N PHE A 221 -11.16 -0.43 -7.98
CA PHE A 221 -11.24 -1.23 -6.76
C PHE A 221 -9.93 -1.27 -5.96
N ASP A 222 -8.99 -0.40 -6.30
CA ASP A 222 -7.95 0.01 -5.38
C ASP A 222 -8.51 1.05 -4.40
N VAL A 223 -8.65 0.61 -3.15
CA VAL A 223 -9.12 1.43 -2.02
C VAL A 223 -8.04 1.65 -0.96
N ALA A 224 -6.79 1.29 -1.26
CA ALA A 224 -5.68 1.50 -0.34
C ALA A 224 -5.46 2.99 -0.06
N GLU A 225 -4.97 3.31 1.13
CA GLU A 225 -4.78 4.69 1.58
C GLU A 225 -3.40 4.88 2.22
N LEU A 226 -2.83 6.06 2.01
CA LEU A 226 -1.60 6.46 2.70
C LEU A 226 -1.78 6.34 4.21
N ALA A 227 -0.73 5.85 4.90
CA ALA A 227 -0.69 5.71 6.36
C ALA A 227 -1.76 4.80 6.98
N ALA A 228 -2.49 4.00 6.17
CA ALA A 228 -3.47 3.05 6.69
C ALA A 228 -2.81 2.00 7.59
N MET A 229 -3.55 1.59 8.62
CA MET A 229 -3.16 0.57 9.59
C MET A 229 -4.19 -0.55 9.64
N SER A 230 -3.89 -1.62 10.40
CA SER A 230 -4.80 -2.74 10.61
C SER A 230 -6.21 -2.30 11.05
N ARG A 231 -6.31 -1.25 11.88
CA ARG A 231 -7.57 -0.66 12.38
C ARG A 231 -8.48 -0.07 11.30
N ASP A 232 -7.94 0.25 10.13
CA ASP A 232 -8.68 0.85 9.02
C ASP A 232 -9.29 -0.20 8.08
N MET A 233 -8.78 -1.43 8.10
CA MET A 233 -9.19 -2.50 7.19
C MET A 233 -10.70 -2.83 7.24
N PRO A 234 -11.37 -2.84 8.41
CA PRO A 234 -12.82 -3.07 8.45
C PRO A 234 -13.63 -1.97 7.73
N TYR A 235 -13.15 -0.73 7.73
CA TYR A 235 -13.79 0.37 7.00
C TYR A 235 -13.46 0.28 5.50
N MET A 236 -12.19 0.02 5.16
CA MET A 236 -11.73 -0.14 3.79
C MET A 236 -12.48 -1.25 3.04
N ALA A 237 -12.75 -2.37 3.71
CA ALA A 237 -13.58 -3.46 3.16
C ALA A 237 -15.02 -3.01 2.85
N LYS A 238 -15.64 -2.21 3.73
CA LYS A 238 -16.96 -1.63 3.47
C LYS A 238 -16.95 -0.71 2.26
N VAL A 239 -15.89 0.07 2.07
CA VAL A 239 -15.73 0.95 0.91
C VAL A 239 -15.60 0.12 -0.37
N LEU A 240 -14.74 -0.90 -0.38
CA LEU A 240 -14.53 -1.79 -1.52
C LEU A 240 -15.82 -2.51 -1.93
N VAL A 241 -16.51 -3.15 -0.97
CA VAL A 241 -17.79 -3.84 -1.22
C VAL A 241 -18.83 -2.89 -1.82
N ARG A 242 -18.98 -1.68 -1.25
CA ARG A 242 -19.92 -0.68 -1.79
C ARG A 242 -19.56 -0.22 -3.20
N ARG A 243 -18.27 -0.15 -3.53
CA ARG A 243 -17.84 0.19 -4.90
C ARG A 243 -18.21 -0.92 -5.87
N MET A 244 -17.92 -2.18 -5.54
CA MET A 244 -18.27 -3.32 -6.40
C MET A 244 -19.79 -3.45 -6.58
N GLN A 245 -20.58 -3.34 -5.51
CA GLN A 245 -22.05 -3.41 -5.57
C GLN A 245 -22.71 -2.31 -6.40
N ARG A 246 -22.04 -1.16 -6.56
CA ARG A 246 -22.56 0.00 -7.31
C ARG A 246 -22.03 0.08 -8.73
N ASP A 247 -21.06 -0.75 -9.09
CA ASP A 247 -20.50 -0.75 -10.43
C ASP A 247 -21.31 -1.70 -11.31
N PRO A 248 -22.03 -1.20 -12.34
CA PRO A 248 -22.86 -2.05 -13.20
C PRO A 248 -22.05 -3.06 -14.03
N LYS A 249 -20.71 -2.94 -14.08
CA LYS A 249 -19.84 -3.91 -14.74
C LYS A 249 -19.45 -5.10 -13.86
N VAL A 250 -19.83 -5.09 -12.58
CA VAL A 250 -19.55 -6.20 -11.66
C VAL A 250 -20.82 -6.97 -11.40
N ASN A 251 -20.83 -8.24 -11.80
CA ASN A 251 -21.84 -9.18 -11.36
C ASN A 251 -21.43 -9.76 -9.99
N MET A 252 -22.00 -9.21 -8.92
CA MET A 252 -21.67 -9.59 -7.54
C MET A 252 -21.89 -11.09 -7.25
N THR A 253 -22.82 -11.76 -7.91
CA THR A 253 -23.11 -13.18 -7.66
C THR A 253 -22.34 -14.11 -8.58
N ALA A 254 -22.19 -13.73 -9.86
CA ALA A 254 -21.65 -14.63 -10.87
C ALA A 254 -20.12 -14.50 -11.03
N ASP A 255 -19.55 -13.30 -10.96
CA ASP A 255 -18.12 -13.10 -11.25
C ASP A 255 -17.22 -13.70 -10.16
N TRP A 256 -16.04 -14.21 -10.53
CA TRP A 256 -15.01 -14.53 -9.53
C TRP A 256 -14.15 -13.30 -9.23
N LYS A 257 -14.00 -13.01 -7.93
CA LYS A 257 -13.22 -11.88 -7.43
C LYS A 257 -11.89 -12.37 -6.85
N LEU A 258 -10.81 -11.68 -7.18
CA LEU A 258 -9.52 -11.78 -6.51
C LEU A 258 -9.24 -10.47 -5.79
N ILE A 259 -9.15 -10.49 -4.46
CA ILE A 259 -8.79 -9.30 -3.68
C ILE A 259 -7.41 -9.53 -3.04
N THR A 260 -6.53 -8.54 -3.10
CA THR A 260 -5.23 -8.58 -2.40
C THR A 260 -5.20 -7.59 -1.24
N LEU A 261 -4.84 -8.06 -0.05
CA LEU A 261 -4.68 -7.24 1.15
C LEU A 261 -3.22 -7.25 1.60
N PHE A 262 -2.66 -6.07 1.85
CA PHE A 262 -1.32 -5.88 2.40
C PHE A 262 -1.31 -4.72 3.41
N ILE A 263 -1.11 -5.03 4.70
CA ILE A 263 -1.19 -4.07 5.80
C ILE A 263 -0.26 -4.47 6.96
N GLY A 264 0.14 -3.49 7.77
CA GLY A 264 0.89 -3.68 9.01
C GLY A 264 2.14 -2.82 9.10
N ASN A 265 2.65 -2.28 7.97
CA ASN A 265 3.87 -1.50 7.96
C ASN A 265 3.77 -0.26 8.86
N ASN A 266 2.66 0.47 8.76
CA ASN A 266 2.41 1.65 9.61
C ASN A 266 2.18 1.27 11.07
N ASP A 267 1.49 0.15 11.36
CA ASP A 267 1.32 -0.34 12.73
C ASP A 267 2.68 -0.55 13.42
N PHE A 268 3.67 -1.12 12.71
CA PHE A 268 5.03 -1.33 13.21
C PHE A 268 5.87 -0.04 13.27
N CYS A 269 5.62 0.89 12.37
CA CYS A 269 6.47 2.08 12.21
C CYS A 269 6.07 3.26 13.09
N THR A 270 4.78 3.46 13.36
CA THR A 270 4.26 4.69 13.98
C THR A 270 3.83 4.51 15.43
N ASP A 271 2.94 3.55 15.72
CA ASP A 271 2.19 3.57 16.99
C ASP A 271 2.77 2.57 18.01
N ILE A 272 3.34 1.44 17.56
CA ILE A 272 3.69 0.31 18.43
C ILE A 272 4.61 0.68 19.60
N CYS A 273 5.55 1.62 19.39
CA CYS A 273 6.53 2.02 20.39
C CYS A 273 6.03 3.07 21.40
N TYR A 274 4.79 3.54 21.25
CA TYR A 274 4.16 4.49 22.17
C TYR A 274 3.07 3.84 23.03
N TYR A 275 2.69 2.60 22.75
CA TYR A 275 1.74 1.87 23.59
C TYR A 275 2.40 1.43 24.91
N PRO A 276 1.69 1.53 26.04
CA PRO A 276 2.16 0.99 27.31
C PRO A 276 2.39 -0.53 27.28
N GLU A 277 1.60 -1.24 26.47
CA GLU A 277 1.66 -2.69 26.27
C GLU A 277 1.71 -3.00 24.76
N PRO A 278 2.87 -2.83 24.10
CA PRO A 278 3.03 -3.03 22.65
C PRO A 278 2.59 -4.40 22.14
N GLU A 279 2.63 -5.44 22.97
CA GLU A 279 2.23 -6.81 22.61
C GLU A 279 0.74 -6.92 22.28
N LYS A 280 -0.11 -6.07 22.90
CA LYS A 280 -1.56 -6.06 22.64
C LYS A 280 -1.90 -5.69 21.20
N THR A 281 -0.96 -5.09 20.46
CA THR A 281 -1.17 -4.77 19.04
C THR A 281 -1.45 -6.03 18.20
N VAL A 282 -0.91 -7.19 18.57
CA VAL A 282 -1.21 -8.48 17.92
C VAL A 282 -2.69 -8.86 18.10
N ASP A 283 -3.23 -8.71 19.31
CA ASP A 283 -4.65 -9.01 19.59
C ASP A 283 -5.59 -8.01 18.90
N TRP A 284 -5.16 -6.75 18.75
CA TRP A 284 -5.93 -5.72 18.06
C TRP A 284 -5.98 -5.99 16.57
N HIS A 285 -4.83 -6.35 15.99
CA HIS A 285 -4.73 -6.78 14.60
C HIS A 285 -5.62 -7.99 14.31
N GLU A 286 -5.54 -9.03 15.14
CA GLU A 286 -6.40 -10.21 15.01
C GLU A 286 -7.88 -9.80 14.95
N ARG A 287 -8.34 -8.97 15.89
CA ARG A 287 -9.74 -8.50 15.93
C ARG A 287 -10.11 -7.72 14.67
N ASN A 288 -9.22 -6.86 14.18
CA ASN A 288 -9.45 -6.08 12.97
C ASN A 288 -9.52 -6.97 11.72
N MET A 289 -8.63 -7.95 11.60
CA MET A 289 -8.56 -8.83 10.43
C MET A 289 -9.72 -9.82 10.41
N VAL A 290 -10.04 -10.46 11.52
CA VAL A 290 -11.21 -11.35 11.62
C VAL A 290 -12.50 -10.60 11.26
N LYS A 291 -12.67 -9.37 11.75
CA LYS A 291 -13.82 -8.53 11.37
C LYS A 291 -13.84 -8.19 9.88
N THR A 292 -12.68 -7.92 9.30
CA THR A 292 -12.52 -7.63 7.87
C THR A 292 -12.86 -8.84 7.01
N TYR A 293 -12.28 -10.00 7.34
CA TYR A 293 -12.43 -11.24 6.58
C TYR A 293 -13.86 -11.77 6.63
N ARG A 294 -14.50 -11.75 7.80
CA ARG A 294 -15.93 -12.09 7.92
C ARG A 294 -16.79 -11.16 7.07
N TYR A 295 -16.55 -9.85 7.13
CA TYR A 295 -17.31 -8.90 6.33
C TYR A 295 -17.15 -9.16 4.81
N LEU A 296 -15.94 -9.44 4.33
CA LEU A 296 -15.70 -9.79 2.93
C LEU A 296 -16.38 -11.11 2.54
N ARG A 297 -16.20 -12.17 3.34
CA ARG A 297 -16.85 -13.48 3.14
C ARG A 297 -18.36 -13.33 3.00
N ASP A 298 -18.97 -12.55 3.89
CA ASP A 298 -20.42 -12.44 3.98
C ASP A 298 -21.02 -11.49 2.91
N ASN A 299 -20.20 -10.63 2.28
CA ASN A 299 -20.69 -9.58 1.36
C ASN A 299 -20.07 -9.60 -0.06
N VAL A 300 -19.11 -10.49 -0.32
CA VAL A 300 -18.49 -10.69 -1.63
C VAL A 300 -18.56 -12.17 -1.99
N PRO A 301 -19.66 -12.60 -2.64
CA PRO A 301 -19.76 -13.97 -3.15
C PRO A 301 -18.64 -14.25 -4.16
N ARG A 302 -18.16 -15.50 -4.18
CA ARG A 302 -17.14 -15.99 -5.12
C ARG A 302 -15.84 -15.20 -5.02
N LEU A 303 -15.18 -15.32 -3.87
CA LEU A 303 -14.00 -14.52 -3.54
C LEU A 303 -12.81 -15.40 -3.15
N MET A 304 -11.70 -15.24 -3.88
CA MET A 304 -10.37 -15.62 -3.43
C MET A 304 -9.70 -14.38 -2.82
N LEU A 305 -9.34 -14.44 -1.54
CA LEU A 305 -8.64 -13.35 -0.84
C LEU A 305 -7.17 -13.71 -0.66
N ASN A 306 -6.28 -12.94 -1.28
CA ASN A 306 -4.86 -12.98 -1.01
C ASN A 306 -4.52 -12.07 0.17
N ILE A 307 -3.84 -12.62 1.17
CA ILE A 307 -3.24 -11.86 2.27
C ILE A 307 -1.72 -11.92 2.10
N VAL A 308 -1.09 -10.76 2.01
CA VAL A 308 0.36 -10.62 2.08
C VAL A 308 0.68 -10.12 3.49
N PRO A 309 1.36 -10.91 4.34
CA PRO A 309 1.78 -10.43 5.65
C PRO A 309 2.78 -9.27 5.49
N ALA A 310 2.79 -8.31 6.41
CA ALA A 310 3.82 -7.26 6.42
C ALA A 310 5.22 -7.88 6.60
N PRO A 311 6.27 -7.38 5.92
CA PRO A 311 7.63 -7.83 6.19
C PRO A 311 8.03 -7.53 7.64
N ASN A 312 8.91 -8.35 8.20
CA ASN A 312 9.58 -8.00 9.44
C ASN A 312 10.50 -6.79 9.19
N LEU A 313 10.05 -5.60 9.57
CA LEU A 313 10.73 -4.33 9.25
C LEU A 313 12.08 -4.13 9.94
N ARG A 314 12.55 -5.09 10.74
CA ARG A 314 13.93 -5.12 11.26
C ARG A 314 14.97 -4.98 10.15
N PHE A 315 14.68 -5.47 8.93
CA PHE A 315 15.63 -5.36 7.81
C PHE A 315 15.98 -3.90 7.46
N LEU A 316 15.09 -2.93 7.74
CA LEU A 316 15.34 -1.50 7.48
C LEU A 316 16.56 -0.97 8.25
N THR A 317 16.84 -1.52 9.43
CA THR A 317 18.00 -1.10 10.24
C THR A 317 19.33 -1.64 9.71
N ASN A 318 19.28 -2.62 8.80
CA ASN A 318 20.44 -3.32 8.25
C ASN A 318 20.76 -2.89 6.81
N LEU A 319 20.03 -1.90 6.28
CA LEU A 319 20.33 -1.31 4.98
C LEU A 319 21.66 -0.56 5.03
N SER A 320 22.46 -0.67 3.96
CA SER A 320 23.81 -0.14 3.89
C SER A 320 24.09 0.54 2.57
N GLY A 321 25.00 1.53 2.57
CA GLY A 321 25.33 2.30 1.37
C GLY A 321 24.19 3.21 0.88
N LEU A 322 23.34 3.67 1.79
CA LEU A 322 22.20 4.52 1.44
C LEU A 322 22.63 5.98 1.19
N PRO A 323 21.95 6.70 0.28
CA PRO A 323 22.09 8.15 0.18
C PRO A 323 21.81 8.85 1.52
N PRO A 324 22.48 9.98 1.85
CA PRO A 324 22.28 10.68 3.11
C PRO A 324 20.82 11.02 3.43
N ILE A 325 20.04 11.37 2.39
CA ILE A 325 18.63 11.70 2.54
C ILE A 325 17.81 10.51 3.08
N CYS A 326 18.17 9.29 2.70
CA CYS A 326 17.46 8.08 3.09
C CYS A 326 17.52 7.80 4.59
N TYR A 327 18.60 8.19 5.28
CA TYR A 327 18.67 8.05 6.73
C TYR A 327 17.66 8.94 7.45
N SER A 328 17.37 10.12 6.90
CA SER A 328 16.39 11.05 7.45
C SER A 328 14.96 10.58 7.14
N THR A 329 14.70 10.16 5.90
CA THR A 329 13.37 9.68 5.50
C THR A 329 13.01 8.38 6.20
N LEU A 330 13.92 7.41 6.31
CA LEU A 330 13.64 6.18 7.06
C LEU A 330 13.27 6.47 8.52
N ARG A 331 13.92 7.45 9.15
CA ARG A 331 13.59 7.87 10.52
C ARG A 331 12.21 8.54 10.63
N PHE A 332 11.79 9.21 9.57
CA PHE A 332 10.47 9.82 9.46
C PHE A 332 9.38 8.77 9.17
N GLU A 333 9.61 7.87 8.21
CA GLU A 333 8.66 6.83 7.81
C GLU A 333 8.52 5.75 8.89
N CYS A 334 9.60 5.42 9.61
CA CYS A 334 9.61 4.35 10.60
C CYS A 334 10.29 4.71 11.94
N PRO A 335 9.77 5.72 12.68
CA PRO A 335 10.37 6.22 13.91
C PRO A 335 10.40 5.20 15.06
N CYS A 336 9.52 4.21 15.05
CA CYS A 336 9.51 3.15 16.08
C CYS A 336 10.67 2.17 15.96
N LEU A 337 11.33 2.06 14.80
CA LEU A 337 12.46 1.15 14.59
C LEU A 337 13.78 1.93 14.40
N MET A 338 13.75 2.99 13.59
CA MET A 338 14.99 3.67 13.21
C MET A 338 15.61 4.42 14.40
N GLY A 339 16.90 4.13 14.65
CA GLY A 339 17.67 4.75 15.74
C GLY A 339 17.38 4.17 17.13
N LYS A 340 16.67 3.04 17.24
CA LYS A 340 16.48 2.32 18.51
C LYS A 340 17.69 1.47 18.86
N GLY A 341 17.86 1.17 20.15
CA GLY A 341 18.91 0.28 20.64
C GLY A 341 18.57 -1.20 20.40
N LYS A 342 19.59 -2.06 20.37
CA LYS A 342 19.44 -3.51 20.08
C LYS A 342 18.32 -4.19 20.89
N GLY A 343 18.29 -3.99 22.22
CA GLY A 343 17.28 -4.63 23.07
C GLY A 343 15.84 -4.21 22.74
N GLN A 344 15.61 -2.94 22.41
CA GLN A 344 14.30 -2.46 21.98
C GLN A 344 13.90 -3.06 20.63
N LEU A 345 14.86 -3.16 19.71
CA LEU A 345 14.62 -3.73 18.40
C LEU A 345 14.32 -5.23 18.46
N ASP A 346 15.06 -5.99 19.27
CA ASP A 346 14.85 -7.43 19.45
C ASP A 346 13.46 -7.69 20.08
N TYR A 347 13.03 -6.83 21.01
CA TYR A 347 11.69 -6.87 21.59
C TYR A 347 10.58 -6.58 20.56
N LEU A 348 10.70 -5.49 19.79
CA LEU A 348 9.73 -5.14 18.74
C LEU A 348 9.69 -6.20 17.62
N GLU A 349 10.84 -6.77 17.26
CA GLU A 349 10.95 -7.87 16.32
C GLU A 349 10.17 -9.12 16.78
N GLY A 350 10.24 -9.43 18.08
CA GLY A 350 9.42 -10.49 18.68
C GLY A 350 7.92 -10.26 18.51
N ILE A 351 7.46 -9.01 18.61
CA ILE A 351 6.05 -8.66 18.37
C ILE A 351 5.70 -8.80 16.88
N MET A 352 6.53 -8.28 15.98
CA MET A 352 6.33 -8.42 14.53
C MET A 352 6.24 -9.89 14.10
N LYS A 353 7.10 -10.77 14.64
CA LYS A 353 7.04 -12.22 14.36
C LYS A 353 5.72 -12.84 14.82
N ARG A 354 5.21 -12.47 16.01
CA ARG A 354 3.89 -12.94 16.49
C ARG A 354 2.75 -12.43 15.63
N TRP A 355 2.82 -11.18 15.17
CA TRP A 355 1.85 -10.62 14.24
C TRP A 355 1.81 -11.39 12.91
N ILE A 356 2.96 -11.62 12.29
CA ILE A 356 3.07 -12.35 11.02
C ILE A 356 2.56 -13.79 11.17
N ALA A 357 2.91 -14.46 12.27
CA ALA A 357 2.37 -15.79 12.58
C ALA A 357 0.84 -15.74 12.75
N LYS A 358 0.32 -14.70 13.42
CA LYS A 358 -1.11 -14.49 13.61
C LYS A 358 -1.84 -14.31 12.27
N ASP A 359 -1.28 -13.60 11.29
CA ASP A 359 -1.86 -13.50 9.94
C ASP A 359 -2.09 -14.87 9.29
N SER A 360 -1.14 -15.79 9.46
CA SER A 360 -1.25 -17.14 8.94
C SER A 360 -2.24 -17.99 9.73
N GLU A 361 -2.25 -17.87 11.07
CA GLU A 361 -3.21 -18.55 11.94
C GLU A 361 -4.66 -18.17 11.61
N ILE A 362 -4.96 -16.85 11.52
CA ILE A 362 -6.31 -16.38 11.24
C ILE A 362 -6.77 -16.78 9.85
N ALA A 363 -5.89 -16.69 8.84
CA ALA A 363 -6.23 -17.06 7.48
C ALA A 363 -6.61 -18.55 7.40
N ASN A 364 -5.93 -19.40 8.20
CA ASN A 364 -6.13 -20.84 8.19
C ASN A 364 -7.34 -21.35 8.99
N ARG A 365 -8.13 -20.48 9.62
CA ARG A 365 -9.38 -20.89 10.30
C ARG A 365 -10.37 -21.50 9.30
N GLU A 366 -11.11 -22.52 9.76
CA GLU A 366 -12.11 -23.23 8.94
C GLU A 366 -13.18 -22.29 8.39
N GLU A 367 -13.59 -21.28 9.15
CA GLU A 367 -14.63 -20.32 8.74
C GLU A 367 -14.26 -19.46 7.51
N PHE A 368 -13.01 -19.54 7.05
CA PHE A 368 -12.46 -18.80 5.92
C PHE A 368 -12.06 -19.71 4.75
N ASN A 369 -12.64 -20.91 4.69
CA ASN A 369 -12.44 -21.83 3.58
C ASN A 369 -13.74 -22.59 3.27
N THR A 370 -14.30 -22.31 2.11
CA THR A 370 -15.55 -22.88 1.58
C THR A 370 -15.45 -22.99 0.06
N GLU A 371 -16.41 -23.64 -0.58
CA GLU A 371 -16.48 -23.71 -2.04
C GLU A 371 -16.50 -22.33 -2.75
N THR A 372 -16.95 -21.25 -2.09
CA THR A 372 -17.04 -19.93 -2.75
C THR A 372 -16.20 -18.84 -2.11
N PHE A 373 -15.43 -19.18 -1.09
CA PHE A 373 -14.58 -18.25 -0.37
C PHE A 373 -13.36 -18.96 0.20
N THR A 374 -12.16 -18.45 -0.09
CA THR A 374 -10.93 -18.93 0.56
C THR A 374 -9.95 -17.78 0.80
N ILE A 375 -9.13 -17.92 1.84
CA ILE A 375 -8.01 -17.02 2.11
C ILE A 375 -6.69 -17.75 1.83
N ASN A 376 -5.89 -17.16 0.95
CA ASN A 376 -4.55 -17.62 0.61
C ASN A 376 -3.50 -16.65 1.16
N VAL A 377 -2.56 -17.18 1.95
CA VAL A 377 -1.40 -16.42 2.41
C VAL A 377 -0.32 -16.44 1.34
N GLN A 378 0.19 -15.27 0.96
CA GLN A 378 1.28 -15.10 -0.02
C GLN A 378 2.49 -14.47 0.70
N PRO A 379 3.40 -15.28 1.28
CA PRO A 379 4.44 -14.83 2.19
C PRO A 379 5.69 -14.28 1.50
N PHE A 380 5.62 -13.86 0.24
CA PHE A 380 6.81 -13.37 -0.47
C PHE A 380 7.51 -12.18 0.20
N SER A 381 6.78 -11.41 1.01
CA SER A 381 7.31 -10.32 1.84
C SER A 381 8.15 -10.81 3.03
N GLN A 382 8.13 -12.10 3.36
CA GLN A 382 8.88 -12.71 4.46
C GLN A 382 10.29 -13.12 4.01
N PHE A 383 11.02 -12.16 3.46
CA PHE A 383 12.41 -12.34 3.06
C PHE A 383 13.37 -12.11 4.24
N GLN A 384 14.52 -12.78 4.22
CA GLN A 384 15.57 -12.59 5.22
C GLN A 384 16.43 -11.34 4.93
N ASP A 385 16.60 -11.02 3.65
CA ASP A 385 17.41 -9.90 3.20
C ASP A 385 16.80 -9.26 1.96
N PHE A 386 17.06 -7.96 1.78
CA PHE A 386 16.58 -7.20 0.62
C PHE A 386 17.64 -7.22 -0.49
N PRO A 387 17.28 -7.06 -1.79
CA PRO A 387 18.24 -7.06 -2.89
C PRO A 387 19.51 -6.25 -2.62
N ARG A 388 20.67 -6.87 -2.89
CA ARG A 388 22.00 -6.25 -2.77
C ARG A 388 22.68 -6.08 -4.12
N THR A 389 23.55 -5.07 -4.22
CA THR A 389 24.44 -4.89 -5.36
C THR A 389 25.57 -5.92 -5.34
N ARG A 390 26.37 -5.99 -6.42
CA ARG A 390 27.56 -6.83 -6.47
C ARG A 390 28.60 -6.49 -5.40
N SER A 391 28.59 -5.26 -4.88
CA SER A 391 29.47 -4.82 -3.78
C SER A 391 28.90 -5.14 -2.39
N GLY A 392 27.74 -5.81 -2.29
CA GLY A 392 27.11 -6.18 -1.02
C GLY A 392 26.33 -5.05 -0.34
N GLN A 393 26.24 -3.87 -0.94
CA GLN A 393 25.42 -2.76 -0.45
C GLN A 393 23.94 -2.97 -0.83
N THR A 394 23.03 -2.25 -0.17
CA THR A 394 21.60 -2.25 -0.54
C THR A 394 21.42 -1.80 -1.99
N ASP A 395 20.66 -2.57 -2.79
CA ASP A 395 20.30 -2.17 -4.14
C ASP A 395 19.14 -1.17 -4.11
N THR A 396 19.50 0.12 -3.98
CA THR A 396 18.54 1.25 -3.93
C THR A 396 17.68 1.38 -5.17
N ARG A 397 17.96 0.64 -6.25
CA ARG A 397 17.11 0.62 -7.45
C ARG A 397 15.74 -0.01 -7.20
N PHE A 398 15.57 -0.80 -6.14
CA PHE A 398 14.27 -1.36 -5.75
C PHE A 398 13.43 -0.39 -4.90
N PHE A 399 14.02 0.70 -4.41
CA PHE A 399 13.35 1.70 -3.60
C PHE A 399 13.03 2.99 -4.37
N SER A 400 12.00 3.67 -3.91
CA SER A 400 11.71 5.07 -4.21
C SER A 400 12.80 5.99 -3.62
N GLU A 401 12.58 7.30 -3.65
CA GLU A 401 13.55 8.31 -3.19
C GLU A 401 13.68 8.41 -1.66
N ASP A 402 12.75 7.80 -0.92
CA ASP A 402 12.73 7.77 0.54
C ASP A 402 13.38 6.51 1.16
N CYS A 403 13.82 5.55 0.34
CA CYS A 403 14.31 4.24 0.75
C CYS A 403 13.33 3.40 1.60
N PHE A 404 12.03 3.71 1.57
CA PHE A 404 10.98 2.97 2.27
C PHE A 404 9.97 2.40 1.27
N HIS A 405 9.40 3.27 0.42
CA HIS A 405 8.50 2.85 -0.64
C HIS A 405 9.27 2.19 -1.79
N LEU A 406 8.59 1.37 -2.57
CA LEU A 406 9.21 0.65 -3.69
C LEU A 406 9.22 1.51 -4.96
N SER A 407 10.28 1.37 -5.76
CA SER A 407 10.30 1.90 -7.13
C SER A 407 9.47 1.01 -8.06
N GLN A 408 9.29 1.41 -9.31
CA GLN A 408 8.64 0.55 -10.32
C GLN A 408 9.30 -0.83 -10.41
N ARG A 409 10.63 -0.92 -10.28
CA ARG A 409 11.34 -2.19 -10.23
C ARG A 409 10.99 -3.02 -8.99
N GLY A 410 10.87 -2.38 -7.83
CA GLY A 410 10.42 -3.04 -6.60
C GLY A 410 8.99 -3.57 -6.71
N HIS A 411 8.09 -2.78 -7.30
CA HIS A 411 6.72 -3.23 -7.59
C HIS A 411 6.69 -4.39 -8.61
N ALA A 412 7.50 -4.34 -9.67
CA ALA A 412 7.61 -5.46 -10.60
C ALA A 412 8.08 -6.75 -9.90
N ALA A 413 9.01 -6.65 -8.95
CA ALA A 413 9.49 -7.78 -8.18
C ALA A 413 8.40 -8.36 -7.27
N ALA A 414 7.66 -7.50 -6.57
CA ALA A 414 6.51 -7.90 -5.78
C ALA A 414 5.43 -8.59 -6.64
N ALA A 415 5.18 -8.09 -7.86
CA ALA A 415 4.22 -8.68 -8.80
C ALA A 415 4.66 -10.08 -9.27
N ASN A 416 5.94 -10.24 -9.64
CA ASN A 416 6.50 -11.55 -9.98
C ASN A 416 6.39 -12.53 -8.81
N SER A 417 6.66 -12.05 -7.59
CA SER A 417 6.60 -12.86 -6.38
C SER A 417 5.20 -13.32 -6.02
N ILE A 418 4.21 -12.41 -5.99
CA ILE A 418 2.84 -12.82 -5.67
C ILE A 418 2.28 -13.78 -6.72
N TRP A 419 2.60 -13.57 -8.00
CA TRP A 419 2.22 -14.49 -9.06
C TRP A 419 2.78 -15.90 -8.83
N ASN A 420 4.09 -16.01 -8.57
CA ASN A 420 4.71 -17.30 -8.28
C ASN A 420 4.09 -17.95 -7.04
N ASN A 421 3.90 -17.17 -5.96
CA ASN A 421 3.28 -17.67 -4.74
C ASN A 421 1.88 -18.26 -4.99
N MET A 422 1.06 -17.65 -5.85
CA MET A 422 -0.28 -18.20 -6.20
C MET A 422 -0.23 -19.54 -6.96
N LEU A 423 0.93 -19.92 -7.52
CA LEU A 423 1.14 -21.17 -8.26
C LEU A 423 2.05 -22.17 -7.52
N GLU A 424 2.60 -21.77 -6.37
CA GLU A 424 3.47 -22.59 -5.53
C GLU A 424 2.67 -23.24 -4.39
N LEU A 425 3.02 -24.49 -4.08
CA LEU A 425 2.37 -25.26 -3.02
C LEU A 425 2.57 -24.61 -1.65
N PRO A 426 1.64 -24.86 -0.69
CA PRO A 426 1.88 -24.50 0.70
C PRO A 426 3.22 -25.06 1.19
N GLY A 427 4.01 -24.24 1.89
CA GLY A 427 5.36 -24.60 2.36
C GLY A 427 6.48 -24.42 1.32
N GLU A 428 6.17 -24.30 0.03
CA GLU A 428 7.14 -24.10 -1.06
C GLU A 428 7.13 -22.67 -1.63
N LYS A 429 6.31 -21.78 -1.08
CA LYS A 429 6.16 -20.40 -1.56
C LYS A 429 7.47 -19.64 -1.42
N SER A 430 7.95 -19.11 -2.54
CA SER A 430 9.18 -18.34 -2.65
C SER A 430 9.07 -16.95 -2.02
N GLY A 431 10.22 -16.37 -1.66
CA GLY A 431 10.33 -15.01 -1.13
C GLY A 431 10.26 -13.92 -2.20
N PHE A 432 10.74 -12.73 -1.83
CA PHE A 432 10.80 -11.57 -2.72
C PHE A 432 11.76 -11.80 -3.88
N ALA A 433 11.29 -11.55 -5.12
CA ALA A 433 12.03 -11.81 -6.33
C ALA A 433 13.15 -10.78 -6.51
N THR A 434 14.40 -11.20 -6.38
CA THR A 434 15.57 -10.35 -6.60
C THR A 434 15.94 -10.22 -8.09
N HIS A 435 15.50 -11.19 -8.90
CA HIS A 435 15.76 -11.27 -10.34
C HIS A 435 14.44 -11.42 -11.11
N LEU A 436 13.98 -10.32 -11.71
CA LEU A 436 12.75 -10.29 -12.50
C LEU A 436 12.80 -11.29 -13.66
N PHE A 437 11.72 -12.03 -13.85
CA PHE A 437 11.53 -13.02 -14.93
C PHE A 437 12.51 -14.20 -14.94
N GLU A 438 13.40 -14.34 -13.95
CA GLU A 438 14.29 -15.50 -13.87
C GLU A 438 13.51 -16.76 -13.47
N THR A 439 12.68 -16.64 -12.43
CA THR A 439 11.68 -17.65 -12.07
C THR A 439 10.30 -17.06 -12.26
N PHE A 440 9.54 -17.69 -13.16
CA PHE A 440 8.19 -17.28 -13.47
C PHE A 440 7.34 -18.55 -13.63
N ARG A 441 6.45 -18.79 -12.68
CA ARG A 441 5.62 -20.01 -12.66
C ARG A 441 4.52 -19.93 -13.70
N CYS A 442 4.20 -21.07 -14.30
CA CYS A 442 3.09 -21.22 -15.23
C CYS A 442 2.21 -22.39 -14.77
N PRO A 443 0.88 -22.30 -14.95
CA PRO A 443 -0.02 -23.43 -14.77
C PRO A 443 0.39 -24.62 -15.66
N SER A 444 0.15 -25.84 -15.20
CA SER A 444 0.38 -27.07 -15.98
C SER A 444 -0.89 -27.93 -16.02
N GLU A 445 -0.94 -28.96 -16.87
CA GLU A 445 -2.09 -29.89 -16.91
C GLU A 445 -2.33 -30.57 -15.54
N GLN A 446 -1.27 -30.82 -14.79
CA GLN A 446 -1.35 -31.40 -13.44
C GLN A 446 -1.69 -30.35 -12.37
N ARG A 447 -1.53 -29.05 -12.65
CA ARG A 447 -1.83 -27.96 -11.72
C ARG A 447 -2.36 -26.74 -12.49
N PRO A 448 -3.59 -26.82 -13.03
CA PRO A 448 -4.16 -25.73 -13.83
C PRO A 448 -4.73 -24.61 -12.96
N TYR A 449 -5.00 -24.89 -11.69
CA TYR A 449 -5.67 -23.99 -10.77
C TYR A 449 -4.70 -23.10 -9.97
N LEU A 450 -5.17 -21.91 -9.60
CA LEU A 450 -4.56 -21.11 -8.54
C LEU A 450 -4.56 -21.94 -7.25
N ILE A 451 -3.42 -21.99 -6.56
CA ILE A 451 -3.23 -22.85 -5.40
C ILE A 451 -4.09 -22.36 -4.23
N THR A 452 -4.80 -23.29 -3.63
CA THR A 452 -5.58 -23.15 -2.39
C THR A 452 -5.21 -24.30 -1.47
N ARG A 453 -5.63 -24.24 -0.19
CA ARG A 453 -5.36 -25.33 0.77
C ARG A 453 -6.10 -26.64 0.47
N GLU A 454 -7.12 -26.61 -0.40
CA GLU A 454 -7.88 -27.81 -0.80
C GLU A 454 -7.24 -28.47 -2.04
N ASN A 455 -6.97 -27.70 -3.08
CA ASN A 455 -6.37 -28.24 -4.30
C ASN A 455 -4.86 -28.51 -4.21
N SER A 456 -4.25 -28.22 -3.06
CA SER A 456 -2.87 -28.62 -2.75
C SER A 456 -2.77 -30.00 -2.09
N ARG A 457 -3.89 -30.65 -1.76
CA ARG A 457 -3.88 -31.94 -1.08
C ARG A 457 -3.69 -33.10 -2.08
N PRO A 458 -2.96 -34.17 -1.72
CA PRO A 458 -2.69 -35.29 -2.62
C PRO A 458 -3.93 -35.96 -3.22
N GLU A 459 -5.05 -35.93 -2.50
CA GLU A 459 -6.33 -36.53 -2.87
C GLU A 459 -7.20 -35.66 -3.79
N PHE A 460 -6.81 -34.42 -4.07
CA PHE A 460 -7.62 -33.52 -4.89
C PHE A 460 -7.63 -33.97 -6.35
N VAL A 461 -8.83 -34.26 -6.87
CA VAL A 461 -9.01 -34.69 -8.26
C VAL A 461 -9.12 -33.46 -9.16
N ILE A 462 -8.20 -33.34 -10.11
CA ILE A 462 -8.11 -32.22 -11.06
C ILE A 462 -9.33 -32.15 -11.95
#